data_AF-A0A7X5E696-F1
#
_entry.id   AF-A0A7X5E696-F1
#
_cell.length_a   1.000
_cell.length_b   1.000
_cell.length_c   1.000
_cell.angle_alpha   90.00
_cell.angle_beta   90.00
_cell.angle_gamma   90.00
#
_symmetry.space_group_name_H-M   'P 1'
#
loop_
_entity.id
_entity.type
_entity.pdbx_description
1 polymer ?
#
loop_
_entity_poly.entity_id
_entity_poly.type
_entity_poly.pdbx_seq_one_letter_code
_entity_poly.pdbx_strand_id
1 'polypeptide(L)'
;MSKGKRKNGTNTMQRRSYAEYGIERQRLEELQSGCRTGIYPPEILKAACKGLEVISPWILLSVRQGKSFDTLAVRWELGEIEKPPFCRTDFYSCRRRFFANLDKELKERGA
;
A
#
# COMPACT_ATOMS: atom_id res chain seq x y z
N MET A 1 39.15 11.76 6.97
CA MET A 1 38.29 10.90 7.80
C MET A 1 37.15 10.36 6.96
N SER A 2 37.28 9.10 6.51
CA SER A 2 36.28 8.44 5.65
C SER A 2 35.03 8.11 6.47
N LYS A 3 33.88 8.70 6.14
CA LYS A 3 32.59 8.35 6.75
C LYS A 3 32.12 7.02 6.15
N GLY A 4 32.43 5.94 6.84
CA GLY A 4 32.01 4.58 6.48
C GLY A 4 30.49 4.50 6.32
N LYS A 5 30.05 4.08 5.13
CA LYS A 5 28.66 3.73 4.85
C LYS A 5 28.27 2.54 5.73
N ARG A 6 27.48 2.78 6.76
CA ARG A 6 26.81 1.70 7.51
C ARG A 6 25.75 1.07 6.60
N LYS A 7 26.08 -0.10 6.05
CA LYS A 7 25.11 -0.99 5.41
C LYS A 7 24.32 -1.68 6.53
N ASN A 8 23.16 -1.15 6.89
CA ASN A 8 22.22 -1.87 7.74
C ASN A 8 21.51 -2.93 6.88
N GLY A 9 22.09 -4.12 6.84
CA GLY A 9 21.44 -5.34 6.41
C GLY A 9 20.42 -5.79 7.46
N THR A 10 19.21 -5.28 7.34
CA THR A 10 17.99 -5.97 7.79
C THR A 10 17.03 -5.87 6.62
N ASN A 11 16.28 -6.94 6.36
CA ASN A 11 15.24 -7.04 5.33
C ASN A 11 14.07 -6.10 5.66
N THR A 12 14.37 -4.82 5.75
CA THR A 12 13.43 -3.72 5.82
C THR A 12 12.87 -3.61 4.42
N MET A 13 11.55 -3.73 4.28
CA MET A 13 10.86 -3.44 3.02
C MET A 13 11.48 -2.15 2.47
N GLN A 14 12.17 -2.23 1.32
CA GLN A 14 12.88 -1.09 0.77
C GLN A 14 11.90 0.08 0.71
N ARG A 15 12.27 1.20 1.35
CA ARG A 15 11.44 2.39 1.50
C ARG A 15 11.38 3.17 0.20
N ARG A 16 10.85 2.54 -0.84
CA ARG A 16 10.67 3.15 -2.15
C ARG A 16 9.53 4.15 -2.09
N SER A 17 9.79 5.35 -2.58
CA SER A 17 8.80 6.35 -2.96
C SER A 17 7.94 5.85 -4.12
N TYR A 18 6.82 6.53 -4.40
CA TYR A 18 6.01 6.22 -5.58
C TYR A 18 6.80 6.44 -6.88
N ALA A 19 7.64 7.47 -6.95
CA ALA A 19 8.49 7.74 -8.11
C ALA A 19 9.49 6.61 -8.39
N GLU A 20 10.05 5.98 -7.34
CA GLU A 20 10.92 4.79 -7.49
C GLU A 20 10.17 3.54 -7.97
N TYR A 21 8.84 3.54 -7.91
CA TYR A 21 7.97 2.55 -8.56
C TYR A 21 7.52 2.98 -9.97
N GLY A 22 7.95 4.15 -10.45
CA GLY A 22 7.48 4.73 -11.72
C GLY A 22 6.04 5.26 -11.65
N ILE A 23 5.53 5.54 -10.44
CA ILE A 23 4.20 6.11 -10.25
C ILE A 23 4.34 7.61 -10.01
N GLU A 24 3.88 8.38 -10.99
CA GLU A 24 3.74 9.83 -10.87
C GLU A 24 2.48 10.22 -10.09
N ARG A 25 2.40 11.50 -9.69
CA ARG A 25 1.29 12.02 -8.88
C ARG A 25 -0.07 11.83 -9.53
N GLN A 26 -0.20 12.15 -10.83
CA GLN A 26 -1.46 12.02 -11.55
C GLN A 26 -1.93 10.56 -11.57
N ARG A 27 -1.02 9.63 -11.91
CA ARG A 27 -1.33 8.20 -11.91
C ARG A 27 -1.72 7.70 -10.52
N LEU A 28 -1.05 8.16 -9.46
CA LEU A 28 -1.43 7.81 -8.10
C LEU A 28 -2.84 8.31 -7.75
N GLU A 29 -3.22 9.51 -8.17
CA GLU A 29 -4.56 10.07 -7.96
C GLU A 29 -5.63 9.23 -8.68
N GLU A 30 -5.37 8.82 -9.93
CA GLU A 30 -6.23 7.89 -10.68
C GLU A 30 -6.42 6.56 -9.95
N LEU A 31 -5.32 5.91 -9.52
CA LEU A 31 -5.37 4.63 -8.82
C LEU A 31 -6.13 4.74 -7.49
N GLN A 32 -5.95 5.83 -6.76
CA GLN A 32 -6.67 6.07 -5.52
C GLN A 32 -8.16 6.31 -5.77
N SER A 33 -8.49 7.13 -6.77
CA SER A 33 -9.87 7.40 -7.18
C SER A 33 -10.57 6.12 -7.61
N GLY A 34 -9.90 5.30 -8.43
CA GLY A 34 -10.44 4.03 -8.89
C GLY A 34 -10.70 3.02 -7.77
N CYS A 35 -9.81 2.96 -6.77
CA CYS A 35 -10.06 2.16 -5.58
C CYS A 35 -11.28 2.62 -4.77
N ARG A 36 -11.48 3.94 -4.64
CA ARG A 36 -12.59 4.53 -3.86
C ARG A 36 -13.94 4.40 -4.56
N THR A 37 -13.94 4.59 -5.87
CA THR A 37 -15.14 4.51 -6.72
C THR A 37 -15.51 3.07 -7.04
N GLY A 38 -14.60 2.11 -6.80
CA GLY A 38 -14.87 0.68 -7.00
C GLY A 38 -14.79 0.24 -8.45
N ILE A 39 -14.16 1.01 -9.34
CA ILE A 39 -14.03 0.65 -10.77
C ILE A 39 -13.12 -0.57 -10.98
N TYR A 40 -12.21 -0.84 -10.04
CA TYR A 40 -11.31 -1.98 -10.13
C TYR A 40 -11.99 -3.23 -9.56
N PRO A 41 -12.12 -4.30 -10.38
CA PRO A 41 -12.70 -5.55 -9.94
C PRO A 41 -11.97 -6.17 -8.74
N PRO A 42 -12.66 -6.90 -7.86
CA PRO A 42 -12.06 -7.53 -6.68
C PRO A 42 -10.84 -8.42 -6.99
N GLU A 43 -10.84 -9.10 -8.13
CA GLU A 43 -9.74 -9.95 -8.58
C GLU A 43 -8.46 -9.17 -8.88
N ILE A 44 -8.56 -7.96 -9.44
CA ILE A 44 -7.42 -7.09 -9.69
C ILE A 44 -6.87 -6.57 -8.35
N LEU A 45 -7.75 -6.17 -7.44
CA LEU A 45 -7.35 -5.72 -6.10
C LEU A 45 -6.67 -6.85 -5.31
N LYS A 46 -7.17 -8.09 -5.45
CA LYS A 46 -6.56 -9.28 -4.84
C LYS A 46 -5.20 -9.59 -5.45
N ALA A 47 -5.05 -9.48 -6.78
CA ALA A 47 -3.76 -9.64 -7.44
C ALA A 47 -2.74 -8.59 -6.99
N ALA A 48 -3.19 -7.34 -6.82
CA ALA A 48 -2.35 -6.25 -6.29
C ALA A 48 -1.87 -6.48 -4.85
N CYS A 49 -2.54 -7.35 -4.08
CA CYS A 49 -2.12 -7.76 -2.74
C CYS A 49 -1.05 -8.87 -2.72
N LYS A 50 -0.52 -9.31 -3.87
CA LYS A 50 0.55 -10.32 -3.94
C LYS A 50 1.78 -9.89 -3.14
N GLY A 51 2.21 -10.74 -2.20
CA GLY A 51 3.31 -10.48 -1.26
C GLY A 51 2.92 -9.56 -0.10
N LEU A 52 1.63 -9.29 0.09
CA LEU A 52 1.02 -8.49 1.16
C LEU A 52 -0.13 -9.26 1.82
N GLU A 53 -0.14 -10.59 1.75
CA GLU A 53 -1.29 -11.44 2.10
C GLU A 53 -1.76 -11.18 3.53
N VAL A 54 -0.83 -11.16 4.48
CA VAL A 54 -1.09 -10.92 5.91
C VAL A 54 -1.71 -9.56 6.18
N ILE A 55 -1.37 -8.53 5.39
CA ILE A 55 -1.83 -7.14 5.62
C ILE A 55 -2.97 -6.74 4.66
N SER A 56 -3.29 -7.60 3.68
CA SER A 56 -4.23 -7.30 2.61
C SER A 56 -5.61 -6.81 3.09
N PRO A 57 -6.22 -7.32 4.18
CA PRO A 57 -7.52 -6.82 4.63
C PRO A 57 -7.48 -5.33 5.01
N TRP A 58 -6.46 -4.91 5.77
CA TRP A 58 -6.29 -3.52 6.19
C TRP A 58 -5.90 -2.60 5.03
N ILE A 59 -5.07 -3.07 4.09
CA ILE A 59 -4.72 -2.29 2.89
C ILE A 59 -5.95 -2.08 2.01
N LEU A 60 -6.73 -3.14 1.74
CA LEU A 60 -7.94 -3.06 0.94
C LEU A 60 -8.98 -2.14 1.58
N LEU A 61 -9.17 -2.23 2.91
CA LEU A 61 -10.03 -1.33 3.67
C LEU A 61 -9.57 0.14 3.52
N SER A 62 -8.28 0.39 3.70
CA SER A 62 -7.65 1.70 3.57
C SER A 62 -7.83 2.31 2.19
N VAL A 63 -7.53 1.58 1.12
CA VAL A 63 -7.57 2.12 -0.25
C VAL A 63 -8.99 2.31 -0.76
N ARG A 64 -9.93 1.42 -0.39
CA ARG A 64 -11.35 1.55 -0.74
C ARG A 64 -12.03 2.71 -0.02
N GLN A 65 -11.73 2.90 1.26
CA GLN A 65 -12.39 3.92 2.07
C GLN A 65 -11.58 5.22 2.18
N GLY A 66 -10.42 5.31 1.53
CA GLY A 66 -9.52 6.46 1.61
C GLY A 66 -8.93 6.70 3.01
N LYS A 67 -8.91 5.69 3.88
CA LYS A 67 -8.53 5.85 5.29
C LYS A 67 -7.02 5.90 5.50
N SER A 68 -6.58 6.63 6.51
CA SER A 68 -5.19 6.67 6.95
C SER A 68 -4.93 5.57 7.98
N PHE A 69 -3.65 5.34 8.32
CA PHE A 69 -3.29 4.48 9.44
C PHE A 69 -3.95 4.96 10.74
N ASP A 70 -3.89 6.27 11.00
CA ASP A 70 -4.38 6.86 12.23
C ASP A 70 -5.91 6.68 12.35
N THR A 71 -6.65 6.79 11.24
CA THR A 71 -8.09 6.49 11.23
C THR A 71 -8.38 5.01 11.53
N LEU A 72 -7.56 4.09 11.01
CA LEU A 72 -7.72 2.67 11.32
C LEU A 72 -7.36 2.35 12.78
N ALA A 73 -6.35 3.02 13.34
CA ALA A 73 -5.98 2.89 14.74
C ALA A 73 -7.13 3.30 15.66
N VAL A 74 -7.77 4.45 15.40
CA VAL A 74 -8.97 4.89 16.15
C VAL A 74 -10.09 3.85 16.06
N ARG A 75 -10.35 3.30 14.87
CA ARG A 75 -11.39 2.27 14.70
C ARG A 75 -11.09 0.98 15.45
N TRP A 76 -9.82 0.61 15.54
CA TRP A 76 -9.41 -0.51 16.37
C TRP A 76 -9.61 -0.22 17.85
N GLU A 77 -9.24 0.97 18.33
CA GLU A 77 -9.48 1.41 19.72
C GLU A 77 -10.97 1.41 20.09
N LEU A 78 -11.84 1.72 19.11
CA LEU A 78 -13.30 1.64 19.24
C LEU A 78 -13.85 0.21 19.10
N GLY A 79 -13.02 -0.80 18.82
CA GLY A 79 -13.43 -2.20 18.64
C GLY A 79 -14.16 -2.49 17.33
N GLU A 80 -14.15 -1.56 16.36
CA GLU A 80 -14.82 -1.74 15.06
C GLU A 80 -14.06 -2.70 14.13
N ILE A 81 -12.74 -2.82 14.32
CA ILE A 81 -11.87 -3.67 13.50
C ILE A 81 -10.86 -4.42 14.36
N GLU A 82 -10.31 -5.50 13.82
CA GLU A 82 -9.19 -6.21 14.42
C GLU A 82 -7.93 -5.35 14.47
N LYS A 83 -7.10 -5.63 15.49
CA LYS A 83 -5.82 -4.95 15.71
C LYS A 83 -4.94 -5.09 14.46
N PRO A 84 -4.53 -3.97 13.83
CA PRO A 84 -3.59 -4.03 12.72
C PRO A 84 -2.24 -4.63 13.16
N PRO A 85 -1.71 -5.65 12.48
CA PRO A 85 -0.48 -6.33 12.89
C PRO A 85 0.81 -5.56 12.53
N PHE A 86 0.77 -4.24 12.47
CA PHE A 86 1.86 -3.44 11.89
C PHE A 86 1.97 -2.04 12.49
N CYS A 87 3.18 -1.48 12.38
CA CYS A 87 3.42 -0.09 12.71
C CYS A 87 3.02 0.84 11.54
N ARG A 88 2.87 2.14 11.84
CA ARG A 88 2.53 3.18 10.86
C ARG A 88 3.45 3.15 9.63
N THR A 89 4.75 2.94 9.82
CA THR A 89 5.74 2.93 8.73
C THR A 89 5.52 1.76 7.77
N ASP A 90 5.29 0.56 8.30
CA ASP A 90 5.07 -0.64 7.49
C ASP A 90 3.77 -0.56 6.71
N PHE A 91 2.72 0.01 7.32
CA PHE A 91 1.46 0.28 6.64
C PHE A 91 1.66 1.09 5.35
N TYR A 92 2.35 2.23 5.44
CA TYR A 92 2.54 3.08 4.28
C TYR A 92 3.49 2.47 3.25
N SER A 93 4.46 1.66 3.68
CA SER A 93 5.31 0.89 2.76
C SER A 93 4.50 -0.16 2.00
N CYS A 94 3.64 -0.90 2.69
CA CYS A 94 2.74 -1.88 2.06
C CYS A 94 1.73 -1.20 1.15
N ARG A 95 1.17 -0.06 1.55
CA ARG A 95 0.23 0.71 0.73
C ARG A 95 0.88 1.24 -0.55
N ARG A 96 2.15 1.69 -0.50
CA ARG A 96 2.91 2.05 -1.71
C ARG A 96 3.11 0.87 -2.63
N ARG A 97 3.54 -0.27 -2.07
CA ARG A 97 3.74 -1.51 -2.82
C ARG A 97 2.45 -2.02 -3.46
N PHE A 98 1.32 -1.88 -2.77
CA PHE A 98 0.00 -2.22 -3.31
C PHE A 98 -0.32 -1.40 -4.56
N PHE A 99 -0.14 -0.08 -4.53
CA PHE A 99 -0.39 0.75 -5.73
C PHE A 99 0.59 0.44 -6.87
N ALA A 100 1.85 0.12 -6.56
CA ALA A 100 2.81 -0.34 -7.56
C ALA A 100 2.36 -1.65 -8.23
N ASN A 101 1.89 -2.62 -7.44
CA ASN A 101 1.37 -3.87 -7.98
C ASN A 101 0.08 -3.63 -8.77
N LEU A 102 -0.82 -2.78 -8.29
CA LEU A 102 -2.07 -2.45 -8.98
C LEU A 102 -1.80 -1.80 -10.34
N ASP A 103 -0.91 -0.81 -10.39
CA ASP A 103 -0.53 -0.16 -11.65
C ASP A 103 0.04 -1.17 -12.65
N LYS A 104 0.88 -2.09 -12.16
CA LYS A 104 1.44 -3.17 -12.98
C LYS A 104 0.35 -4.11 -13.51
N GLU A 105 -0.57 -4.57 -12.66
CA GLU A 105 -1.67 -5.45 -13.06
C GLU A 105 -2.59 -4.79 -14.10
N LEU A 106 -2.88 -3.50 -13.95
CA LEU A 106 -3.70 -2.76 -14.93
C LEU A 106 -2.98 -2.65 -16.28
N LYS A 107 -1.68 -2.31 -16.27
CA LYS A 107 -0.84 -2.26 -17.48
C LYS A 107 -0.77 -3.61 -18.19
N GLU A 108 -0.59 -4.71 -17.46
CA GLU A 108 -0.54 -6.06 -18.03
C GLU A 108 -1.87 -6.51 -18.65
N ARG A 109 -3.00 -5.97 -18.16
CA ARG A 109 -4.35 -6.28 -18.66
C ARG A 109 -4.85 -5.31 -19.74
N GLY A 110 -4.07 -4.28 -20.08
CA GLY A 110 -4.44 -3.26 -21.06
C GLY A 110 -5.50 -2.28 -20.59
N ALA A 111 -5.59 -2.04 -19.27
CA ALA A 111 -6.56 -1.14 -18.63
C ALA A 111 -5.96 0.21 -18.20
#